data_AF-A0A1V5DN82-F1
#
_entry.id   AF-A0A1V5DN82-F1
#
_cell.length_a   1.000
_cell.length_b   1.000
_cell.length_c   1.000
_cell.angle_alpha   90.00
_cell.angle_beta   90.00
_cell.angle_gamma   90.00
#
_symmetry.space_group_name_H-M   'P 1'
#
loop_
_entity.id
_entity.type
_entity.pdbx_description
1 polymer ?
#
loop_
_entity_poly.entity_id
_entity_poly.type
_entity_poly.pdbx_seq_one_letter_code
_entity_poly.pdbx_strand_id
1 'polypeptide(L)'
;MALINCPECNSKISDLALSCPNCGCPQSSWKKQSQKQNFLTRFLLWFFPIIDDDYTRNSIINILEKVSFAPSLKTINGCGRSIYGQLLFSDSENIYIKATFFTIFFIPIIPTGAYLVKEEDYGSYVFLGKLPICKLLSILSFSQIIKFIISVIFTSASMFVVFFLGMGLLVYLYRLFKAL
;
A
#
# COMPACT_ATOMS: atom_id res chain seq x y z
N MET A 1 4.58 29.70 12.29
CA MET A 1 5.99 29.42 12.60
C MET A 1 6.01 28.51 13.80
N ALA A 2 6.26 27.22 13.59
CA ALA A 2 6.33 26.26 14.68
C ALA A 2 7.79 26.10 15.11
N LEU A 3 8.02 26.13 16.43
CA LEU A 3 9.30 25.76 17.01
C LEU A 3 9.28 24.24 17.23
N ILE A 4 10.29 23.56 16.70
CA ILE A 4 10.53 22.13 16.89
C ILE A 4 11.84 21.93 17.67
N ASN A 5 11.98 20.80 18.36
CA ASN A 5 13.19 20.50 19.11
C ASN A 5 14.15 19.70 18.21
N CYS A 6 15.45 20.08 18.10
CA CYS A 6 16.42 19.20 17.41
C CYS A 6 16.59 17.90 18.22
N PRO A 7 16.60 16.73 17.57
CA PRO A 7 16.73 15.42 18.24
C PRO A 7 18.08 15.22 18.95
N GLU A 8 19.14 15.90 18.50
CA GLU A 8 20.50 15.76 19.06
C GLU A 8 20.70 16.62 20.31
N CYS A 9 20.38 17.92 20.21
CA CYS A 9 20.69 18.90 21.27
C CYS A 9 19.46 19.42 22.01
N ASN A 10 18.26 18.98 21.63
CA ASN A 10 16.98 19.36 22.22
C ASN A 10 16.69 20.88 22.25
N SER A 11 17.42 21.66 21.46
CA SER A 11 17.22 23.10 21.34
C SER A 11 16.03 23.40 20.45
N LYS A 12 15.25 24.43 20.81
CA LYS A 12 14.12 24.93 20.02
C LYS A 12 14.64 25.64 18.77
N ILE A 13 14.28 25.14 17.61
CA ILE A 13 14.68 25.66 16.29
C ILE A 13 13.43 25.88 15.42
N SER A 14 13.54 26.73 14.42
CA SER A 14 12.46 26.92 13.44
C SER A 14 12.32 25.67 12.55
N ASP A 15 11.07 25.30 12.29
CA ASP A 15 10.64 24.34 11.27
C ASP A 15 11.24 24.56 9.86
N LEU A 16 11.61 25.81 9.53
CA LEU A 16 12.19 26.20 8.24
C LEU A 16 13.72 26.20 8.20
N ALA A 17 14.41 25.89 9.31
CA ALA A 17 15.87 25.88 9.35
C ALA A 17 16.45 24.71 8.54
N LEU A 18 17.42 25.01 7.65
CA LEU A 18 18.17 24.02 6.84
C LEU A 18 19.10 23.13 7.69
N SER A 19 19.58 23.66 8.81
CA SER A 19 20.42 22.97 9.77
C SER A 19 20.25 23.61 11.16
N CYS A 20 20.54 22.87 12.21
CA CYS A 20 20.41 23.38 13.57
C CYS A 20 21.61 24.29 13.86
N PRO A 21 21.39 25.53 14.31
CA PRO A 21 22.48 26.45 14.61
C PRO A 21 23.32 26.01 15.83
N ASN A 22 22.77 25.16 16.70
CA ASN A 22 23.46 24.77 17.95
C ASN A 22 24.38 23.55 17.78
N CYS A 23 23.95 22.51 17.06
CA CYS A 23 24.74 21.27 16.91
C CYS A 23 25.04 20.89 15.46
N GLY A 24 24.54 21.65 14.48
CA GLY A 24 24.76 21.33 13.07
C GLY A 24 24.00 20.10 12.55
N CYS A 25 23.10 19.50 13.36
CA CYS A 25 22.20 18.43 12.89
C CYS A 25 21.52 18.91 11.57
N PRO A 26 21.42 18.09 10.50
CA PRO A 26 20.81 18.51 9.22
C PRO A 26 19.28 18.40 9.25
N GLN A 27 18.56 19.23 8.47
CA GLN A 27 17.08 19.29 8.48
C GLN A 27 16.37 17.96 8.22
N SER A 28 16.98 17.06 7.44
CA SER A 28 16.45 15.73 7.17
C SER A 28 16.15 14.94 8.45
N SER A 29 16.93 15.15 9.51
CA SER A 29 16.80 14.42 10.78
C SER A 29 15.52 14.73 11.57
N TRP A 30 14.97 15.95 11.48
CA TRP A 30 13.74 16.33 12.20
C TRP A 30 12.52 16.55 11.32
N LYS A 31 12.69 16.73 10.00
CA LYS A 31 11.54 16.81 9.08
C LYS A 31 10.77 15.48 9.03
N LYS A 32 11.45 14.35 9.24
CA LYS A 32 10.83 13.02 9.42
C LYS A 32 9.89 12.96 10.63
N GLN A 33 10.12 13.77 11.67
CA GLN A 33 9.30 13.76 12.90
C GLN A 33 8.05 14.64 12.80
N SER A 34 8.05 15.67 11.93
CA SER A 34 6.96 16.63 11.81
C SER A 34 5.84 16.20 10.86
N GLN A 35 6.02 15.15 10.05
CA GLN A 35 4.93 14.45 9.35
C GLN A 35 4.15 13.54 10.31
N LYS A 36 3.73 14.10 11.45
CA LYS A 36 2.90 13.39 12.42
C LYS A 36 1.48 13.32 11.85
N GLN A 37 1.22 12.20 11.20
CA GLN A 37 -0.07 11.66 10.79
C GLN A 37 -1.20 12.12 11.72
N ASN A 38 -2.19 12.81 11.18
CA ASN A 38 -3.43 13.12 11.87
C ASN A 38 -4.04 11.83 12.47
N PHE A 39 -4.69 11.93 13.62
CA PHE A 39 -5.36 10.78 14.26
C PHE A 39 -6.29 10.01 13.30
N LEU A 40 -6.96 10.74 12.39
CA LEU A 40 -7.76 10.17 11.30
C LEU A 40 -6.92 9.45 10.24
N THR A 41 -5.76 9.98 9.85
CA THR A 41 -4.86 9.24 8.93
C THR A 41 -4.30 8.00 9.63
N ARG A 42 -4.03 8.05 10.93
CA ARG A 42 -3.58 6.88 11.70
C ARG A 42 -4.64 5.77 11.80
N PHE A 43 -5.93 6.12 11.77
CA PHE A 43 -7.05 5.17 11.70
C PHE A 43 -7.22 4.56 10.30
N LEU A 44 -7.13 5.39 9.25
CA LEU A 44 -7.19 4.92 7.85
C LEU A 44 -5.95 4.08 7.45
N LEU A 45 -4.77 4.48 7.92
CA LEU A 45 -3.50 3.77 7.76
C LEU A 45 -3.42 2.51 8.63
N TRP A 46 -4.38 2.26 9.52
CA TRP A 46 -4.45 0.98 10.24
C TRP A 46 -4.74 -0.17 9.27
N PHE A 47 -5.49 0.11 8.19
CA PHE A 47 -5.77 -0.84 7.12
C PHE A 47 -4.63 -1.01 6.12
N PHE A 48 -3.77 0.01 5.96
CA PHE A 48 -2.69 0.00 4.99
C PHE A 48 -1.34 -0.10 5.69
N PRO A 49 -0.70 -1.29 5.72
CA PRO A 49 0.60 -1.45 6.35
C PRO A 49 1.64 -0.50 5.72
N ILE A 50 2.24 0.35 6.56
CA ILE A 50 3.33 1.26 6.18
C ILE A 50 4.67 0.61 6.55
N ILE A 51 5.63 0.71 5.64
CA ILE A 51 7.06 0.55 5.93
C ILE A 51 7.64 1.95 6.16
N ASP A 52 7.97 2.23 7.42
CA ASP A 52 8.63 3.47 7.84
C ASP A 52 10.11 3.24 8.23
N ASP A 53 10.52 1.97 8.30
CA ASP A 53 11.87 1.60 8.69
C ASP A 53 12.83 1.59 7.49
N ASP A 54 13.90 2.37 7.59
CA ASP A 54 14.91 2.51 6.53
C ASP A 54 15.64 1.19 6.26
N TYR A 55 15.82 0.33 7.27
CA TYR A 55 16.45 -0.98 7.11
C TYR A 55 15.59 -1.93 6.25
N THR A 56 14.30 -2.00 6.55
CA THR A 56 13.32 -2.77 5.78
C THR A 56 13.30 -2.32 4.32
N ARG A 57 13.31 -1.00 4.08
CA ARG A 57 13.33 -0.42 2.74
C ARG A 57 14.60 -0.81 1.96
N ASN A 58 15.77 -0.63 2.55
CA ASN A 58 17.03 -0.97 1.89
C ASN A 58 17.12 -2.47 1.59
N SER A 59 16.62 -3.31 2.50
CA SER A 59 16.55 -4.76 2.31
C SER A 59 15.64 -5.14 1.13
N ILE A 60 14.50 -4.48 0.98
CA ILE A 60 13.58 -4.66 -0.15
C ILE A 60 14.24 -4.26 -1.47
N ILE A 61 14.92 -3.10 -1.51
CA ILE A 61 15.62 -2.64 -2.71
C ILE A 61 16.69 -3.65 -3.13
N ASN A 62 17.42 -4.23 -2.17
CA ASN A 62 18.47 -5.21 -2.45
C ASN A 62 17.94 -6.55 -3.00
N ILE A 63 16.69 -6.93 -2.70
CA ILE A 63 16.08 -8.16 -3.25
C ILE A 63 15.26 -7.91 -4.52
N LEU A 64 15.21 -6.67 -5.00
CA LEU A 64 14.39 -6.28 -6.14
C LEU A 64 14.98 -6.85 -7.43
N GLU A 65 14.17 -7.66 -8.12
CA GLU A 65 14.53 -8.24 -9.42
C GLU A 65 13.99 -7.37 -10.55
N LYS A 66 14.79 -7.21 -11.61
CA LYS A 66 14.37 -6.47 -12.81
C LYS A 66 13.18 -7.18 -13.47
N VAL A 67 12.14 -6.42 -13.78
CA VAL A 67 10.99 -6.90 -14.56
C VAL A 67 11.31 -6.74 -16.04
N SER A 68 11.27 -7.84 -16.79
CA SER A 68 11.39 -7.81 -18.25
C SER A 68 10.06 -7.52 -18.95
N PHE A 69 8.94 -7.95 -18.37
CA PHE A 69 7.60 -7.76 -18.90
C PHE A 69 6.59 -7.57 -17.76
N ALA A 70 5.61 -6.69 -17.96
CA ALA A 70 4.51 -6.53 -17.02
C ALA A 70 3.69 -7.84 -16.91
N PRO A 71 3.30 -8.25 -15.68
CA PRO A 71 2.46 -9.42 -15.51
C PRO A 71 1.06 -9.18 -16.10
N SER A 72 0.50 -10.19 -16.77
CA SER A 72 -0.88 -10.14 -17.23
C SER A 72 -1.85 -10.06 -16.05
N LEU A 73 -2.71 -9.03 -16.04
CA LEU A 73 -3.73 -8.78 -15.01
C LEU A 73 -5.16 -8.99 -15.51
N LYS A 74 -5.36 -9.98 -16.39
CA LYS A 74 -6.68 -10.24 -16.97
C LYS A 74 -7.48 -11.16 -16.06
N THR A 75 -8.75 -10.82 -15.86
CA THR A 75 -9.75 -11.67 -15.24
C THR A 75 -10.96 -11.81 -16.16
N ILE A 76 -11.60 -12.98 -16.13
CA ILE A 76 -12.86 -13.28 -16.81
C ILE A 76 -13.81 -13.76 -15.71
N ASN A 77 -14.88 -13.01 -15.44
CA ASN A 77 -15.84 -13.29 -14.35
C ASN A 77 -15.16 -13.50 -12.99
N GLY A 78 -14.12 -12.70 -12.69
CA GLY A 78 -13.37 -12.79 -11.44
C GLY A 78 -12.41 -13.98 -11.34
N CYS A 79 -12.28 -14.79 -12.40
CA CYS A 79 -11.28 -15.84 -12.52
C CYS A 79 -10.09 -15.33 -13.35
N GLY A 80 -8.87 -15.44 -12.83
CA GLY A 80 -7.66 -15.02 -13.54
C GLY A 80 -6.60 -14.47 -12.60
N ARG A 81 -5.79 -13.52 -13.07
CA ARG A 81 -4.74 -12.91 -12.26
C ARG A 81 -5.08 -11.44 -12.01
N SER A 82 -5.03 -11.03 -10.76
CA SER A 82 -5.32 -9.66 -10.34
C SER A 82 -4.38 -9.23 -9.21
N ILE A 83 -4.30 -7.92 -8.95
CA ILE A 83 -3.43 -7.33 -7.94
C ILE A 83 -4.24 -7.00 -6.69
N TYR A 84 -3.72 -7.39 -5.53
CA TYR A 84 -4.31 -7.13 -4.23
C TYR A 84 -3.29 -6.63 -3.21
N GLY A 85 -3.83 -5.98 -2.19
CA GLY A 85 -3.08 -5.44 -1.07
C GLY A 85 -2.23 -4.24 -1.48
N GLN A 86 -1.81 -3.50 -0.46
CA GLN A 86 -0.95 -2.34 -0.63
C GLN A 86 -0.09 -2.17 0.62
N LEU A 87 1.22 -2.21 0.41
CA LEU A 87 2.22 -1.95 1.43
C LEU A 87 2.90 -0.62 1.07
N LEU A 88 2.71 0.38 1.92
CA LEU A 88 3.11 1.76 1.66
C LEU A 88 4.56 2.02 2.05
N PHE A 89 5.30 2.84 1.29
CA PHE A 89 6.56 3.43 1.76
C PHE A 89 6.29 4.84 2.28
N SER A 90 6.83 5.16 3.45
CA SER A 90 6.63 6.45 4.13
C SER A 90 7.06 7.68 3.30
N ASP A 91 8.07 7.53 2.45
CA ASP A 91 8.77 8.67 1.80
C ASP A 91 8.48 8.85 0.29
N SER A 92 7.66 8.00 -0.33
CA SER A 92 7.43 8.05 -1.78
C SER A 92 5.95 8.16 -2.14
N GLU A 93 5.59 9.29 -2.76
CA GLU A 93 4.29 9.47 -3.39
C GLU A 93 4.11 8.41 -4.49
N ASN A 94 3.04 7.63 -4.39
CA ASN A 94 2.56 6.68 -5.39
C ASN A 94 3.41 5.43 -5.66
N ILE A 95 4.43 5.10 -4.85
CA ILE A 95 5.19 3.84 -4.99
C ILE A 95 4.87 2.88 -3.85
N TYR A 96 4.39 1.69 -4.18
CA TYR A 96 3.90 0.71 -3.22
C TYR A 96 4.26 -0.73 -3.63
N ILE A 97 4.30 -1.65 -2.66
CA ILE A 97 4.35 -3.08 -2.98
C ILE A 97 2.92 -3.61 -3.05
N LYS A 98 2.61 -4.29 -4.15
CA LYS A 98 1.36 -5.04 -4.32
C LYS A 98 1.63 -6.50 -4.66
N ALA A 99 0.75 -7.40 -4.24
CA ALA A 99 0.89 -8.82 -4.58
C ALA A 99 -0.11 -9.21 -5.69
N THR A 100 0.35 -10.02 -6.64
CA THR A 100 -0.52 -10.62 -7.64
C THR A 100 -1.05 -11.93 -7.11
N PHE A 101 -2.35 -12.15 -7.23
CA PHE A 101 -3.00 -13.41 -6.88
C PHE A 101 -3.64 -14.03 -8.11
N PHE A 102 -3.64 -15.36 -8.15
CA PHE A 102 -4.62 -16.08 -8.94
C PHE A 102 -5.95 -16.07 -8.17
N THR A 103 -6.98 -15.53 -8.81
CA THR A 103 -8.30 -15.35 -8.21
C THR A 103 -9.31 -16.29 -8.84
N ILE A 104 -10.26 -16.74 -8.03
CA ILE A 104 -11.48 -17.42 -8.47
C ILE A 104 -12.64 -16.66 -7.85
N PHE A 105 -13.61 -16.22 -8.65
CA PHE A 105 -14.72 -15.38 -8.19
C PHE A 105 -14.28 -14.17 -7.34
N PHE A 106 -13.23 -13.46 -7.77
CA PHE A 106 -12.66 -12.30 -7.08
C PHE A 106 -12.06 -12.58 -5.69
N ILE A 107 -12.02 -13.85 -5.26
CA ILE A 107 -11.32 -14.28 -4.06
C ILE A 107 -9.86 -14.52 -4.41
N PRO A 108 -8.90 -13.85 -3.76
CA PRO A 108 -7.49 -14.13 -3.93
C PRO A 108 -7.13 -15.47 -3.25
N ILE A 109 -6.80 -16.48 -4.04
CA ILE A 109 -6.53 -17.84 -3.53
C ILE A 109 -5.04 -18.10 -3.46
N ILE A 110 -4.33 -17.96 -4.58
CA ILE A 110 -2.91 -18.33 -4.66
C ILE A 110 -2.08 -17.08 -4.93
N PRO A 111 -1.17 -16.68 -4.03
CA PRO A 111 -0.21 -15.61 -4.33
C PRO A 111 0.74 -16.09 -5.43
N THR A 112 0.87 -15.31 -6.49
CA THR A 112 1.68 -15.64 -7.67
C THR A 112 2.94 -14.80 -7.79
N GLY A 113 2.99 -13.65 -7.10
CA GLY A 113 4.15 -12.77 -7.08
C GLY A 113 3.91 -11.54 -6.22
N ALA A 114 4.98 -10.82 -5.90
CA ALA A 114 4.93 -9.47 -5.34
C ALA A 114 5.70 -8.53 -6.26
N TYR A 115 5.22 -7.30 -6.41
CA TYR A 115 5.80 -6.33 -7.32
C TYR A 115 5.86 -4.97 -6.65
N LEU A 116 6.96 -4.26 -6.93
CA LEU A 116 7.06 -2.83 -6.67
C LEU A 116 6.37 -2.12 -7.83
N VAL A 117 5.34 -1.34 -7.50
CA VAL A 117 4.47 -0.71 -8.48
C VAL A 117 4.40 0.77 -8.17
N LYS A 118 4.46 1.58 -9.23
CA LYS A 118 4.11 2.99 -9.19
C LYS A 118 2.72 3.17 -9.77
N GLU A 119 1.85 3.85 -9.04
CA GLU A 119 0.54 4.25 -9.55
C GLU A 119 0.69 5.51 -10.40
N GLU A 120 0.15 5.47 -11.61
CA GLU A 120 0.04 6.60 -12.53
C GLU A 120 -1.42 7.09 -12.60
N ASP A 121 -1.66 8.12 -13.41
CA ASP A 121 -2.99 8.69 -13.58
C ASP A 121 -4.01 7.63 -14.05
N TYR A 122 -5.26 7.82 -13.63
CA TYR A 122 -6.41 7.00 -14.04
C TYR A 122 -6.34 5.50 -13.68
N GLY A 123 -5.67 5.15 -12.57
CA GLY A 123 -5.66 3.78 -12.04
C GLY A 123 -4.78 2.81 -12.84
N SER A 124 -3.84 3.35 -13.61
CA SER A 124 -2.82 2.58 -14.31
C SER A 124 -1.60 2.34 -13.41
N TYR A 125 -0.87 1.26 -13.69
CA TYR A 125 0.24 0.80 -12.86
C TYR A 125 1.49 0.57 -13.70
N VAL A 126 2.61 1.09 -13.21
CA VAL A 126 3.95 0.83 -13.77
C VAL A 126 4.70 -0.12 -12.84
N PHE A 127 5.08 -1.28 -13.36
CA PHE A 127 5.85 -2.27 -12.61
C PHE A 127 7.33 -1.92 -12.64
N LEU A 128 7.89 -1.57 -11.47
CA LEU A 128 9.29 -1.19 -11.32
C LEU A 128 10.20 -2.40 -11.09
N GLY A 129 9.70 -3.41 -10.39
CA GLY A 129 10.48 -4.59 -10.06
C GLY A 129 9.65 -5.71 -9.45
N LYS A 130 10.21 -6.92 -9.46
CA LYS A 130 9.60 -8.12 -8.90
C LYS A 130 10.27 -8.44 -7.57
N LEU A 131 9.47 -8.84 -6.59
CA LEU A 131 9.95 -9.27 -5.28
C LEU A 131 9.63 -10.76 -5.09
N PRO A 132 10.65 -11.59 -4.80
CA PRO A 132 10.41 -12.97 -4.43
C PRO A 132 9.65 -13.03 -3.09
N ILE A 133 8.43 -13.58 -3.11
CA ILE A 133 7.50 -13.58 -1.96
C ILE A 133 8.16 -14.14 -0.70
N CYS A 134 8.93 -15.22 -0.82
CA CYS A 134 9.58 -15.85 0.33
C CYS A 134 10.60 -14.91 1.02
N LYS A 135 11.42 -14.18 0.23
CA LYS A 135 12.37 -13.21 0.80
C LYS A 135 11.63 -12.01 1.37
N LEU A 136 10.58 -11.54 0.69
CA LEU A 136 9.75 -10.45 1.18
C LEU A 136 9.12 -10.79 2.55
N LEU A 137 8.53 -11.98 2.69
CA LEU A 137 7.97 -12.44 3.96
C LEU A 137 9.00 -12.54 5.08
N SER A 138 10.25 -12.91 4.78
CA SER A 138 11.32 -12.97 5.78
C SER A 138 11.80 -11.60 6.28
N ILE A 139 11.59 -10.54 5.48
CA ILE A 139 11.99 -9.17 5.82
C ILE A 139 10.87 -8.46 6.59
N LEU A 140 9.62 -8.76 6.27
CA LEU A 140 8.48 -8.10 6.89
C LEU A 140 8.25 -8.57 8.32
N SER A 141 7.90 -7.62 9.18
CA SER A 141 7.47 -7.94 10.55
C SER A 141 6.12 -8.66 10.53
N PHE A 142 5.89 -9.51 11.54
CA PHE A 142 4.62 -10.25 11.68
C PHE A 142 3.38 -9.32 11.67
N SER A 143 3.48 -8.14 12.28
CA SER A 143 2.42 -7.13 12.27
C SER A 143 2.09 -6.63 10.86
N GLN A 144 3.11 -6.39 10.02
CA GLN A 144 2.91 -5.95 8.64
C GLN A 144 2.26 -7.04 7.80
N ILE A 145 2.63 -8.31 8.01
CA ILE A 145 2.03 -9.46 7.33
C ILE A 145 0.54 -9.56 7.66
N ILE A 146 0.16 -9.48 8.95
CA ILE A 146 -1.25 -9.52 9.36
C ILE A 146 -2.04 -8.40 8.71
N LYS A 147 -1.54 -7.16 8.75
CA LYS A 147 -2.20 -6.01 8.14
C LYS A 147 -2.37 -6.18 6.63
N PHE A 148 -1.37 -6.75 5.96
CA PHE A 148 -1.46 -7.07 4.54
C PHE A 148 -2.58 -8.09 4.26
N ILE A 149 -2.65 -9.17 5.03
CA ILE A 149 -3.71 -10.18 4.91
C ILE A 149 -5.09 -9.56 5.14
N ILE A 150 -5.25 -8.73 6.17
CA ILE A 150 -6.51 -8.02 6.46
C ILE A 150 -6.91 -7.11 5.30
N SER A 151 -5.95 -6.37 4.72
CA SER A 151 -6.19 -5.50 3.55
C SER A 151 -6.70 -6.32 2.34
N VAL A 152 -6.11 -7.49 2.10
CA VAL A 152 -6.54 -8.41 1.03
C VAL A 152 -7.95 -8.95 1.29
N ILE A 153 -8.25 -9.37 2.53
CA ILE A 153 -9.60 -9.85 2.89
C ILE A 153 -10.63 -8.74 2.73
N PHE A 154 -10.34 -7.54 3.23
CA PHE A 154 -11.25 -6.39 3.17
C PHE A 154 -11.57 -6.00 1.72
N THR A 155 -10.55 -5.93 0.85
CA THR A 155 -10.74 -5.64 -0.58
C THR A 155 -11.53 -6.72 -1.31
N SER A 156 -11.40 -7.99 -0.91
CA SER A 156 -12.25 -9.05 -1.46
C SER A 156 -13.70 -8.94 -0.96
N ALA A 157 -13.91 -8.66 0.32
CA ALA A 157 -15.24 -8.56 0.93
C ALA A 157 -16.06 -7.39 0.35
N SER A 158 -15.43 -6.25 0.09
CA SER A 158 -16.11 -5.10 -0.52
C SER A 158 -16.64 -5.43 -1.93
N MET A 159 -15.88 -6.19 -2.73
CA MET A 159 -16.31 -6.65 -4.05
C MET A 159 -17.53 -7.59 -3.97
N PHE A 160 -17.58 -8.48 -2.97
CA PHE A 160 -18.74 -9.34 -2.75
C PHE A 160 -20.02 -8.56 -2.44
N VAL A 161 -19.92 -7.55 -1.57
CA VAL A 161 -21.07 -6.71 -1.22
C VAL A 161 -21.64 -6.02 -2.46
N VAL A 162 -20.77 -5.43 -3.28
CA VAL A 162 -21.17 -4.78 -4.54
C VAL A 162 -21.83 -5.77 -5.50
N PHE A 163 -21.29 -6.99 -5.62
CA PHE A 163 -21.85 -8.03 -6.47
C PHE A 163 -23.27 -8.44 -6.05
N PHE A 164 -23.49 -8.71 -4.76
CA PHE A 164 -24.81 -9.11 -4.25
C PHE A 164 -25.84 -7.99 -4.35
N LEU A 165 -25.44 -6.74 -4.08
CA LEU A 165 -26.31 -5.57 -4.28
C LEU A 165 -26.70 -5.41 -5.76
N GLY A 166 -25.75 -5.57 -6.67
CA GLY A 166 -26.00 -5.53 -8.12
C GLY A 166 -26.96 -6.62 -8.58
N MET A 167 -26.76 -7.86 -8.12
CA MET A 167 -27.68 -8.98 -8.40
C MET A 167 -29.08 -8.74 -7.84
N GLY A 168 -29.20 -8.23 -6.61
CA GLY A 168 -30.48 -7.89 -5.99
C GLY A 168 -31.23 -6.83 -6.78
N LEU A 169 -30.53 -5.79 -7.24
CA LEU A 169 -31.09 -4.73 -8.07
C LEU A 169 -31.53 -5.25 -9.45
N LEU A 170 -30.76 -6.13 -10.08
CA LEU A 170 -31.14 -6.79 -11.34
C LEU A 170 -32.42 -7.62 -11.20
N VAL A 171 -32.52 -8.43 -10.14
CA VAL A 171 -33.72 -9.24 -9.86
C VAL A 171 -34.93 -8.33 -9.57
N TYR A 172 -34.72 -7.23 -8.84
CA TYR A 172 -35.75 -6.24 -8.56
C TYR A 172 -36.27 -5.58 -9.86
N LEU A 173 -35.36 -5.10 -10.71
CA LEU A 173 -35.72 -4.50 -12.00
C LEU A 173 -36.44 -5.50 -12.90
N TYR A 174 -35.96 -6.75 -12.97
CA TYR A 174 -36.63 -7.80 -13.75
C TYR A 174 -38.07 -8.05 -13.28
N ARG A 175 -38.32 -8.06 -11.97
CA ARG A 175 -39.66 -8.18 -11.41
C ARG A 175 -40.53 -6.97 -11.76
N LEU A 176 -39.96 -5.77 -11.73
CA LEU A 176 -40.66 -4.53 -12.07
C LEU A 176 -41.06 -4.49 -13.55
N PHE A 177 -40.16 -4.89 -14.46
CA PHE A 177 -40.46 -5.01 -15.89
C PHE A 177 -41.51 -6.07 -16.21
N LYS A 178 -41.54 -7.18 -15.46
CA LYS A 178 -42.56 -8.21 -15.65
C LYS A 178 -43.96 -7.79 -15.16
N ALA A 179 -44.03 -6.77 -14.30
CA ALA A 179 -45.29 -6.27 -13.73
C ALA A 179 -45.92 -5.12 -14.56
N LEU A 180 -45.19 -4.56 -15.53
CA LEU A 180 -45.67 -3.58 -16.50
C LEU A 180 -46.23 -4.29 -17.74
#